data_AF-A0A7S2RV48-F1
#
_entry.id   AF-A0A7S2RV48-F1
#
_cell.length_a   1.000
_cell.length_b   1.000
_cell.length_c   1.000
_cell.angle_alpha   90.00
_cell.angle_beta   90.00
_cell.angle_gamma   90.00
#
_symmetry.space_group_name_H-M   'P 1'
#
loop_
_entity.id
_entity.type
_entity.pdbx_description
1 polymer ?
#
loop_
_entity_poly.entity_id
_entity_poly.type
_entity_poly.pdbx_seq_one_letter_code
_entity_poly.pdbx_strand_id
1 'polypeptide(L)'
;HPLTDFEELARAPAAHEMHSGPLSPGMRYAFRLRCETCHGSSCSTPHIVQTRPTAPSPPTVPKANAASFRSATGSVSPFVQLKWKAPNHNGLPVDRYLVQVRRPAGRGPEGEQEWT
;
A
#
# COMPACT_ATOMS: atom_id res chain seq x y z
N HIS A 1 14.22 3.45 -13.86
CA HIS A 1 13.61 3.50 -15.21
C HIS A 1 13.49 4.96 -15.62
N PRO A 2 14.17 5.42 -16.69
CA PRO A 2 13.97 6.77 -17.20
C PRO A 2 12.55 6.91 -17.76
N LEU A 3 11.91 8.04 -17.45
CA LEU A 3 10.62 8.47 -17.99
C LEU A 3 10.84 8.94 -19.44
N THR A 4 11.17 8.04 -20.35
CA THR A 4 11.58 8.44 -21.70
C THR A 4 10.42 8.75 -22.63
N ASP A 5 9.22 8.22 -22.36
CA ASP A 5 8.02 8.50 -23.15
C ASP A 5 6.90 9.09 -22.30
N PHE A 6 6.23 10.11 -22.85
CA PHE A 6 5.02 10.69 -22.28
C PHE A 6 3.82 9.86 -22.72
N GLU A 7 3.05 9.36 -21.75
CA GLU A 7 1.78 8.68 -21.98
C GLU A 7 0.63 9.70 -22.08
N GLU A 8 -0.35 9.43 -22.96
CA GLU A 8 -1.58 10.22 -23.03
C GLU A 8 -2.51 9.85 -21.88
N LEU A 9 -2.70 10.76 -20.92
CA LEU A 9 -3.59 10.54 -19.77
C LEU A 9 -5.02 11.01 -20.01
N ALA A 10 -5.21 11.99 -20.89
CA ALA A 10 -6.51 12.54 -21.26
C ALA A 10 -6.38 13.36 -22.56
N ARG A 11 -7.49 13.48 -23.30
CA ARG A 11 -7.61 14.28 -24.53
C ARG A 11 -8.96 14.98 -24.58
N ALA A 12 -8.97 16.28 -24.87
CA ALA A 12 -10.19 17.07 -24.99
C ALA A 12 -10.06 18.18 -26.06
N PRO A 13 -11.12 18.50 -26.81
CA PRO A 13 -11.09 19.57 -27.81
C PRO A 13 -11.18 20.95 -27.15
N ALA A 14 -10.26 21.86 -27.48
CA ALA A 14 -10.26 23.26 -27.05
C ALA A 14 -10.44 23.49 -25.53
N ALA A 15 -10.01 22.54 -24.70
CA ALA A 15 -10.09 22.63 -23.25
C ALA A 15 -8.88 23.40 -22.69
N HIS A 16 -9.12 24.16 -21.61
CA HIS A 16 -8.07 24.85 -20.86
C HIS A 16 -7.78 24.18 -19.50
N GLU A 17 -8.54 23.14 -19.16
CA GLU A 17 -8.40 22.35 -17.95
C GLU A 17 -8.70 20.88 -18.27
N MET A 18 -7.90 19.98 -17.68
CA MET A 18 -8.03 18.54 -17.84
C MET A 18 -7.61 17.86 -16.55
N HIS A 19 -8.32 16.80 -16.18
CA HIS A 19 -7.99 16.02 -15.00
C HIS A 19 -7.16 14.82 -15.43
N SER A 20 -6.08 14.54 -14.71
CA SER A 20 -5.44 13.24 -14.83
C SER A 20 -6.39 12.16 -14.32
N GLY A 21 -6.27 10.95 -14.87
CA GLY A 21 -6.77 9.75 -14.19
C GLY A 21 -6.11 9.55 -12.83
N PRO A 22 -6.47 8.48 -12.10
CA PRO A 22 -5.84 8.15 -10.82
C PRO A 22 -4.33 7.92 -11.00
N LEU A 23 -3.55 8.48 -10.08
CA LEU A 23 -2.10 8.36 -10.06
C LEU A 23 -1.66 7.61 -8.80
N SER A 24 -0.49 6.98 -8.87
CA SER A 24 0.10 6.33 -7.71
C SER A 24 0.49 7.35 -6.65
N PRO A 25 0.20 7.09 -5.37
CA PRO A 25 0.52 8.01 -4.27
C PRO A 25 2.03 8.07 -3.97
N GLY A 26 2.51 9.25 -3.59
CA GLY A 26 3.92 9.54 -3.29
C GLY A 26 4.88 9.37 -4.47
N MET A 27 4.40 9.44 -5.71
CA MET A 27 5.22 9.34 -6.92
C MET A 27 5.38 10.70 -7.58
N ARG A 28 6.54 10.91 -8.24
CA ARG A 28 6.84 12.10 -9.04
C ARG A 28 6.43 11.86 -10.49
N TYR A 29 5.67 12.79 -11.04
CA TYR A 29 5.18 12.78 -12.41
C TYR A 29 5.62 14.04 -13.13
N ALA A 30 5.97 13.90 -14.41
CA ALA A 30 6.21 15.03 -15.31
C ALA A 30 5.03 15.12 -16.28
N PHE A 31 4.30 16.25 -16.24
CA PHE A 31 3.18 16.52 -17.14
C PHE A 31 3.63 17.49 -18.22
N ARG A 32 3.27 17.22 -19.48
CA ARG A 32 3.35 18.23 -20.55
C ARG A 32 2.06 18.22 -21.34
N LEU A 33 1.72 19.37 -21.92
CA LEU A 33 0.63 19.49 -22.86
C LEU A 33 1.15 19.31 -24.28
N ARG A 34 0.36 18.64 -25.12
CA ARG A 34 0.57 18.58 -26.56
C ARG A 34 -0.61 19.26 -27.24
N CYS A 35 -0.33 20.31 -27.99
CA CYS A 35 -1.33 20.96 -28.85
C CYS A 35 -1.23 20.36 -30.25
N GLU A 36 -2.37 20.04 -30.86
CA GLU A 36 -2.44 19.45 -32.19
C GLU A 36 -3.39 20.26 -33.06
N THR A 37 -2.98 20.52 -34.30
CA THR A 37 -3.76 21.20 -35.34
C THR A 37 -3.62 20.43 -36.64
N CYS A 38 -4.43 20.74 -37.65
CA CYS A 38 -4.27 20.18 -39.00
C CYS A 38 -2.90 20.52 -39.64
N HIS A 39 -2.19 21.52 -39.12
CA HIS A 39 -0.89 21.95 -39.61
C HIS A 39 0.30 21.38 -38.83
N GLY A 40 0.06 20.64 -37.73
CA GLY A 40 1.12 20.04 -36.93
C GLY A 40 0.83 20.04 -35.42
N SER A 41 1.85 19.68 -34.63
CA SER A 41 1.75 19.61 -33.17
C SER A 41 2.92 20.27 -32.45
N SER A 42 2.66 20.83 -31.27
CA SER A 42 3.66 21.43 -30.39
C SER A 42 3.51 20.90 -28.97
N CYS A 43 4.57 20.99 -28.16
CA CYS A 43 4.59 20.51 -26.79
C CYS A 43 5.01 21.61 -25.82
N SER A 44 4.41 21.65 -24.63
CA SER A 44 4.87 22.52 -23.55
C SER A 44 6.16 22.00 -22.91
N THR A 45 6.82 22.86 -22.13
CA THR A 45 7.81 22.38 -21.15
C THR A 45 7.13 21.47 -20.12
N PRO A 46 7.79 20.40 -19.65
CA PRO A 46 7.22 19.55 -18.63
C PRO A 46 7.15 20.24 -17.26
N HIS A 47 6.02 20.10 -16.57
CA HIS A 47 5.85 20.50 -15.18
C HIS A 47 5.91 19.27 -14.27
N ILE A 48 6.74 19.32 -13.22
CA ILE A 48 6.93 18.19 -12.31
C ILE A 48 6.08 18.38 -11.06
N VAL A 49 5.27 17.38 -10.75
CA VAL A 49 4.41 17.36 -9.56
C VAL A 49 4.64 16.05 -8.81
N GLN A 50 4.62 16.11 -7.48
CA GLN A 50 4.65 14.91 -6.62
C GLN A 50 3.28 14.70 -5.99
N THR A 51 2.72 13.50 -6.17
CA THR A 51 1.45 13.14 -5.52
C THR A 51 1.66 12.99 -4.01
N ARG A 52 0.61 13.30 -3.23
CA ARG A 52 0.65 13.08 -1.79
C ARG A 52 0.68 11.58 -1.48
N PRO A 53 1.50 11.13 -0.53
CA PRO A 53 1.40 9.78 0.00
C PRO A 53 0.01 9.55 0.62
N THR A 54 -0.40 8.28 0.69
CA THR A 54 -1.65 7.87 1.35
C THR A 54 -1.38 6.78 2.37
N ALA A 55 -2.40 6.40 3.14
CA ALA A 55 -2.28 5.30 4.08
C ALA A 55 -1.80 4.02 3.37
N PRO A 56 -0.91 3.22 4.00
CA PRO A 56 -0.50 1.95 3.44
C PRO A 56 -1.72 1.03 3.30
N SER A 57 -1.66 0.13 2.32
CA SER A 57 -2.65 -0.93 2.19
C SER A 57 -2.64 -1.88 3.40
N PRO A 58 -3.73 -2.61 3.68
CA PRO A 58 -3.75 -3.60 4.74
C PRO A 58 -2.65 -4.67 4.53
N PRO A 59 -1.96 -5.11 5.59
CA PRO A 59 -1.04 -6.24 5.49
C PRO A 59 -1.80 -7.53 5.13
N THR A 60 -1.10 -8.48 4.52
CA THR A 60 -1.68 -9.81 4.28
C THR A 60 -1.97 -10.52 5.60
N VAL A 61 -2.97 -11.39 5.62
CA VAL A 61 -3.26 -12.27 6.76
C VAL A 61 -1.96 -12.95 7.22
N PRO A 62 -1.56 -12.79 8.50
CA PRO A 62 -0.36 -13.43 9.02
C PRO A 62 -0.48 -14.95 8.96
N LYS A 63 0.57 -15.61 8.47
CA LYS A 63 0.76 -17.05 8.70
C LYS A 63 1.20 -17.23 10.14
N ALA A 64 0.47 -18.06 10.87
CA ALA A 64 0.75 -18.38 12.26
C ALA A 64 1.26 -19.83 12.37
N ASN A 65 2.37 -20.03 13.07
CA ASN A 65 2.86 -21.35 13.44
C ASN A 65 3.01 -21.43 14.96
N ALA A 66 2.29 -22.39 15.56
CA ALA A 66 2.50 -22.74 16.95
C ALA A 66 3.91 -23.33 17.11
N ALA A 67 4.62 -22.88 18.13
CA ALA A 67 5.98 -23.29 18.43
C ALA A 67 6.18 -23.37 19.94
N SER A 68 7.29 -23.98 20.35
CA SER A 68 7.66 -24.13 21.75
C SER A 68 9.04 -23.58 21.99
N PHE A 69 9.18 -22.70 22.97
CA PHE A 69 10.47 -22.16 23.40
C PHE A 69 10.96 -22.97 24.58
N ARG A 70 12.18 -23.51 24.50
CA ARG A 70 12.84 -24.22 25.61
C ARG A 70 13.85 -23.28 26.26
N SER A 71 13.67 -22.97 27.54
CA SER A 71 14.63 -22.17 28.30
C SER A 71 15.92 -22.96 28.58
N ALA A 72 16.99 -22.24 28.93
CA ALA A 72 18.24 -22.85 29.37
C ALA A 72 18.07 -23.73 30.64
N THR A 73 17.04 -23.46 31.44
CA THR A 73 16.66 -24.24 32.63
C THR A 73 15.74 -25.43 32.32
N GLY A 74 15.46 -25.72 31.04
CA GLY A 74 14.69 -26.88 30.60
C GLY A 74 13.17 -26.69 30.54
N SER A 75 12.64 -25.52 30.95
CA SER A 75 11.20 -25.21 30.87
C SER A 75 10.76 -25.01 29.42
N VAL A 76 9.57 -25.52 29.06
CA VAL A 76 8.99 -25.38 27.72
C VAL A 76 7.75 -24.49 27.78
N SER A 77 7.72 -23.41 27.01
CA SER A 77 6.58 -22.49 26.92
C SER A 77 6.04 -22.41 25.49
N PRO A 78 4.71 -22.46 25.28
CA PRO A 78 4.12 -22.29 23.97
C PRO A 78 4.24 -20.83 23.52
N PHE A 79 4.53 -20.62 22.24
CA PHE A 79 4.43 -19.32 21.59
C PHE A 79 3.91 -19.47 20.16
N VAL A 80 3.45 -18.38 19.57
CA VAL A 80 3.01 -18.34 18.18
C VAL A 80 3.97 -17.45 17.41
N GLN A 81 4.60 -17.98 16.38
CA GLN A 81 5.36 -17.19 15.43
C GLN A 81 4.41 -16.70 14.33
N LEU A 82 4.47 -15.40 14.03
CA LEU A 82 3.66 -14.76 13.01
C LEU A 82 4.57 -14.26 11.89
N LYS A 83 4.17 -14.52 10.64
CA LYS A 83 4.87 -14.02 9.44
C LYS A 83 3.85 -13.45 8.46
N TRP A 84 4.10 -12.25 7.94
CA TRP A 84 3.27 -11.60 6.93
C TRP A 84 4.13 -10.94 5.85
N LYS A 85 3.53 -10.62 4.71
CA LYS A 85 4.16 -9.81 3.67
C LYS A 85 3.92 -8.33 3.98
N ALA A 86 4.95 -7.50 3.78
CA ALA A 86 4.79 -6.06 3.90
C ALA A 86 3.74 -5.54 2.89
N PRO A 87 2.84 -4.62 3.30
CA PRO A 87 1.85 -4.06 2.40
C PRO A 87 2.50 -3.10 1.39
N ASN A 88 1.72 -2.68 0.39
CA ASN A 88 2.09 -1.51 -0.39
C ASN A 88 2.03 -0.27 0.51
N HIS A 89 3.15 0.44 0.55
CA HIS A 89 3.42 1.55 1.46
C HIS A 89 2.97 2.90 0.87
N ASN A 90 2.46 2.93 -0.37
CA ASN A 90 1.74 4.05 -0.97
C ASN A 90 2.45 5.42 -0.86
N GLY A 91 3.77 5.39 -1.06
CA GLY A 91 4.59 6.61 -1.12
C GLY A 91 5.41 6.94 0.12
N LEU A 92 5.15 6.30 1.26
CA LEU A 92 5.98 6.44 2.49
C LEU A 92 6.28 5.08 3.09
N PRO A 93 7.42 4.87 3.77
CA PRO A 93 7.70 3.61 4.45
C PRO A 93 6.70 3.32 5.57
N VAL A 94 6.56 2.03 5.93
CA VAL A 94 5.73 1.61 7.07
C VAL A 94 6.54 1.80 8.35
N ASP A 95 6.07 2.65 9.27
CA ASP A 95 6.77 2.94 10.52
C ASP A 95 6.69 1.81 11.56
N ARG A 96 5.52 1.17 11.69
CA ARG A 96 5.27 0.10 12.68
C ARG A 96 4.12 -0.83 12.30
N TYR A 97 4.14 -2.03 12.89
CA TYR A 97 3.02 -2.98 12.86
C TYR A 97 2.47 -3.18 14.28
N LEU A 98 1.15 -3.30 14.40
CA LEU A 98 0.48 -3.67 15.66
C LEU A 98 -0.10 -5.07 15.52
N VAL A 99 0.31 -5.99 16.39
CA VAL A 99 -0.29 -7.34 16.50
C VAL A 99 -1.26 -7.32 17.67
N GLN A 100 -2.53 -7.68 17.42
CA GLN A 100 -3.58 -7.75 18.42
C GLN A 100 -4.09 -9.19 18.52
N VAL A 101 -4.40 -9.64 19.74
CA VAL A 101 -4.92 -10.99 20.00
C VAL A 101 -6.17 -10.89 20.86
N ARG A 102 -7.21 -11.63 20.48
CA ARG A 102 -8.38 -11.88 21.33
C ARG A 102 -8.18 -13.22 22.01
N ARG A 103 -8.21 -13.23 23.35
CA ARG A 103 -8.20 -14.48 24.12
C ARG A 103 -9.62 -15.02 24.18
N PRO A 104 -9.82 -16.34 24.22
CA PRO A 104 -11.12 -16.88 24.60
C PRO A 104 -11.50 -16.29 25.96
N ALA A 105 -12.78 -15.95 26.14
CA ALA A 105 -13.30 -15.67 27.47
C ALA A 105 -12.91 -16.85 28.35
N GLY A 106 -12.35 -16.57 29.54
CA GLY A 106 -11.85 -17.62 30.44
C GLY A 106 -12.89 -18.71 30.56
N ARG A 107 -12.45 -19.97 30.47
CA ARG A 107 -13.32 -21.16 30.50
C ARG A 107 -14.27 -21.01 31.71
N GLY A 108 -15.51 -20.62 31.46
CA GLY A 108 -16.58 -20.78 32.45
C GLY A 108 -16.70 -22.28 32.76
N PRO A 109 -17.27 -22.66 33.92
CA PRO A 109 -17.39 -24.07 34.29
C PRO A 109 -18.19 -24.95 33.29
N GLU A 110 -18.78 -24.40 32.23
CA GLU A 110 -19.38 -25.18 31.13
C GLU A 110 -18.78 -24.81 29.78
N GLY A 111 -18.32 -25.84 29.07
CA GLY A 111 -17.49 -25.75 27.88
C GLY A 111 -18.25 -25.48 26.60
N GLU A 112 -18.62 -24.23 26.35
CA GLU A 112 -19.02 -23.79 25.01
C GLU A 112 -18.15 -22.62 24.55
N GLN A 113 -17.25 -22.90 23.60
CA GLN A 113 -16.45 -21.88 22.93
C GLN A 113 -17.28 -21.31 21.78
N GLU A 114 -17.95 -20.20 22.02
CA GLU A 114 -18.59 -19.43 20.95
C GLU A 114 -17.56 -18.44 20.38
N TRP A 115 -17.18 -18.64 19.12
CA TRP A 115 -16.35 -17.69 18.37
C TRP A 115 -17.28 -16.72 17.64
N THR A 116 -17.51 -15.52 18.16
CA THR A 116 -18.23 -14.42 17.46
C THR A 116 -17.28 -13.48 16.73
#